data_AF-A0A7Y9FF65-F1
#
_entry.id   AF-A0A7Y9FF65-F1
#
_cell.length_a   1.000
_cell.length_b   1.000
_cell.length_c   1.000
_cell.angle_alpha   90.00
_cell.angle_beta   90.00
_cell.angle_gamma   90.00
#
_symmetry.space_group_name_H-M   'P 1'
#
loop_
_entity.id
_entity.type
_entity.pdbx_description
1 polymer ?
#
loop_
_entity_poly.entity_id
_entity_poly.type
_entity_poly.pdbx_seq_one_letter_code
_entity_poly.pdbx_strand_id
1 'polypeptide(L)'
;MLLHQPLVLPRRLVARNSFLRVVGPDHRIVRGPRQGFLPVPDERALVAATSLETGRFISAELSVDRDDLVALIDRLSMVEQAYVEVRLANDEFPALLVGLRRGIAVVQCMSGPESMALLAGDGSSAASEVVDVLIMDELATFTGEYVRGSARARDVVVKFVDGADLWSLGEWHDV
;
A
#
# COMPACT_ATOMS: atom_id res chain seq x y z
N MET A 1 -55.05 25.94 -18.13
CA MET A 1 -53.80 25.70 -17.38
C MET A 1 -53.10 24.53 -18.05
N LEU A 2 -51.81 24.68 -18.35
CA LEU A 2 -51.05 24.00 -19.40
C LEU A 2 -51.01 22.46 -19.33
N LEU A 3 -51.15 21.85 -20.51
CA LEU A 3 -50.70 20.50 -20.87
C LEU A 3 -49.17 20.45 -20.87
N HIS A 4 -48.55 19.39 -20.34
CA HIS A 4 -47.37 18.77 -20.96
C HIS A 4 -47.18 17.31 -20.57
N GLN A 5 -46.76 16.57 -21.58
CA GLN A 5 -46.76 15.12 -21.80
C GLN A 5 -45.58 14.41 -21.08
N PRO A 6 -45.65 13.07 -20.92
CA PRO A 6 -44.60 12.25 -20.30
C PRO A 6 -43.42 12.01 -21.25
N LEU A 7 -42.20 12.00 -20.72
CA LEU A 7 -40.98 11.71 -21.49
C LEU A 7 -40.76 10.19 -21.60
N VAL A 8 -40.66 9.68 -22.83
CA VAL A 8 -40.41 8.28 -23.19
C VAL A 8 -39.01 8.13 -23.82
N LEU A 9 -38.12 7.38 -23.14
CA LEU A 9 -37.08 6.38 -23.56
C LEU A 9 -36.09 6.64 -24.74
N PRO A 10 -34.83 6.11 -24.70
CA PRO A 10 -34.50 4.67 -24.95
C PRO A 10 -33.38 4.06 -24.05
N ARG A 11 -33.49 2.78 -23.58
CA ARG A 11 -32.92 1.51 -24.13
C ARG A 11 -31.39 1.56 -24.38
N ARG A 12 -30.51 0.63 -24.00
CA ARG A 12 -30.52 -0.71 -23.39
C ARG A 12 -29.02 -1.09 -23.25
N LEU A 13 -28.59 -1.74 -22.17
CA LEU A 13 -27.61 -2.83 -22.29
C LEU A 13 -28.01 -3.96 -21.33
N VAL A 14 -28.05 -5.16 -21.89
CA VAL A 14 -28.51 -6.42 -21.30
C VAL A 14 -27.28 -7.26 -20.96
N ALA A 15 -27.45 -8.19 -20.00
CA ALA A 15 -26.64 -9.37 -19.67
C ALA A 15 -25.47 -9.12 -18.68
N ARG A 16 -25.18 -9.99 -17.69
CA ARG A 16 -25.66 -11.35 -17.35
C ARG A 16 -25.15 -11.63 -15.92
N ASN A 17 -26.00 -12.11 -15.01
CA ASN A 17 -25.56 -13.15 -14.07
C ASN A 17 -26.75 -14.03 -13.70
N SER A 18 -27.07 -14.90 -14.65
CA SER A 18 -28.05 -15.96 -14.51
C SER A 18 -27.39 -17.11 -13.75
N PHE A 19 -27.59 -17.20 -12.44
CA PHE A 19 -27.51 -18.52 -11.81
C PHE A 19 -28.86 -19.22 -12.04
N LEU A 20 -28.94 -19.88 -13.19
CA LEU A 20 -29.95 -20.90 -13.45
C LEU A 20 -29.81 -21.97 -12.36
N ARG A 21 -30.78 -22.04 -11.44
CA ARG A 21 -31.02 -23.28 -10.71
C ARG A 21 -31.68 -24.25 -11.67
N VAL A 22 -30.99 -25.34 -11.97
CA VAL A 22 -31.65 -26.55 -12.47
C VAL A 22 -32.51 -27.08 -11.32
N VAL A 23 -33.82 -27.01 -11.48
CA VAL A 23 -34.79 -27.65 -10.58
C VAL A 23 -35.04 -29.06 -11.14
N GLY A 24 -34.39 -30.06 -10.55
CA GLY A 24 -34.78 -31.47 -10.71
C GLY A 24 -36.02 -31.77 -9.85
N PRO A 25 -36.73 -32.89 -10.10
CA PRO A 25 -38.09 -33.11 -9.57
C PRO A 25 -38.16 -33.47 -8.08
N ASP A 26 -37.05 -33.49 -7.34
CA ASP A 26 -37.03 -33.81 -5.91
C ASP A 26 -36.71 -32.58 -5.06
N HIS A 27 -37.76 -32.00 -4.47
CA HIS A 27 -37.70 -30.91 -3.49
C HIS A 27 -37.00 -31.34 -2.19
N ARG A 28 -35.67 -31.43 -2.19
CA ARG A 28 -34.86 -31.48 -0.96
C ARG A 28 -33.88 -30.32 -0.92
N ILE A 29 -34.16 -29.36 -0.05
CA ILE A 29 -33.18 -28.31 0.30
C ILE A 29 -32.14 -28.96 1.20
N VAL A 30 -31.01 -29.36 0.61
CA VAL A 30 -29.81 -29.73 1.37
C VAL A 30 -29.10 -28.43 1.74
N ARG A 31 -29.10 -28.07 3.03
CA ARG A 31 -28.23 -27.00 3.55
C ARG A 31 -26.79 -27.52 3.47
N GLY A 32 -26.06 -27.12 2.43
CA GLY A 32 -24.61 -27.28 2.38
C GLY A 32 -23.94 -26.54 3.55
N PRO A 33 -22.71 -26.91 3.94
CA PRO A 33 -21.98 -26.21 4.98
C PRO A 33 -21.91 -24.73 4.62
N ARG A 34 -22.19 -23.86 5.60
CA ARG A 34 -21.96 -22.42 5.46
C ARG A 34 -20.50 -22.25 5.04
N GLN A 35 -20.26 -21.88 3.79
CA GLN A 35 -18.97 -21.34 3.40
C GLN A 35 -18.77 -20.14 4.33
N GLY A 36 -17.83 -20.29 5.27
CA GLY A 36 -17.41 -19.20 6.12
C GLY A 36 -17.04 -18.05 5.20
N PHE A 37 -17.68 -16.91 5.41
CA PHE A 37 -17.19 -15.65 4.91
C PHE A 37 -15.81 -15.51 5.58
N LEU A 38 -14.74 -15.89 4.87
CA LEU A 38 -13.42 -15.44 5.26
C LEU A 38 -13.53 -13.91 5.26
N PRO A 39 -13.12 -13.21 6.33
CA PRO A 39 -13.00 -11.76 6.23
C PRO A 39 -12.18 -11.49 4.97
N VAL A 40 -12.76 -10.73 4.04
CA VAL A 40 -11.96 -10.11 2.98
C VAL A 40 -10.88 -9.39 3.77
N PRO A 41 -9.58 -9.71 3.58
CA PRO A 41 -8.53 -9.05 4.33
C PRO A 41 -8.81 -7.55 4.23
N ASP A 42 -8.88 -6.89 5.38
CA ASP A 42 -9.09 -5.45 5.41
C ASP A 42 -7.93 -4.88 4.58
N GLU A 43 -8.22 -4.40 3.35
CA GLU A 43 -7.24 -3.92 2.36
C GLU A 43 -6.56 -2.61 2.83
N ARG A 44 -6.62 -2.35 4.13
CA ARG A 44 -6.16 -1.14 4.79
C ARG A 44 -4.75 -1.35 5.30
N ALA A 45 -3.93 -0.36 5.02
CA ALA A 45 -2.63 -0.23 5.63
C ALA A 45 -2.75 0.58 6.93
N LEU A 46 -1.90 0.27 7.89
CA LEU A 46 -1.61 1.14 9.02
C LEU A 46 -0.36 1.93 8.71
N VAL A 47 -0.42 3.23 8.94
CA VAL A 47 0.62 4.18 8.55
C VAL A 47 0.95 5.13 9.69
N ALA A 48 2.24 5.22 10.02
CA ALA A 48 2.81 6.32 10.81
C ALA A 48 3.75 7.13 9.91
N ALA A 49 3.72 8.46 10.00
CA ALA A 49 4.43 9.30 9.01
C ALA A 49 4.86 10.65 9.57
N THR A 50 5.80 11.28 8.87
CA THR A 50 6.09 12.71 9.01
C THR A 50 4.83 13.53 8.72
N SER A 51 4.45 14.38 9.66
CA SER A 51 3.40 15.37 9.44
C SER A 51 3.85 16.41 8.43
N LEU A 52 3.09 16.59 7.35
CA LEU A 52 3.33 17.63 6.35
C LEU A 52 3.14 19.05 6.89
N GLU A 53 2.43 19.20 8.02
CA GLU A 53 2.21 20.48 8.67
C GLU A 53 3.40 20.89 9.54
N THR A 54 3.93 19.94 10.32
CA THR A 54 4.95 20.24 11.35
C THR A 54 6.36 19.79 10.97
N GLY A 55 6.50 18.91 9.97
CA GLY A 55 7.76 18.27 9.60
C GLY A 55 8.26 17.24 10.62
N ARG A 56 7.45 16.87 11.62
CA ARG A 56 7.81 15.91 12.68
C ARG A 56 7.16 14.56 12.44
N PHE A 57 7.87 13.49 12.76
CA PHE A 57 7.30 12.15 12.76
C PHE A 57 6.21 11.99 13.81
N ILE A 58 5.08 11.43 13.40
CA ILE A 58 3.95 11.10 14.27
C ILE A 58 3.83 9.58 14.29
N SER A 59 4.10 8.96 15.44
CA SER A 59 4.06 7.50 15.63
C SER A 59 2.65 6.94 15.75
N ALA A 60 1.63 7.79 15.85
CA ALA A 60 0.24 7.35 15.89
C ALA A 60 -0.16 6.78 14.52
N GLU A 61 -0.50 5.49 14.48
CA GLU A 61 -0.90 4.82 13.25
C GLU A 61 -2.29 5.26 12.78
N LEU A 62 -2.39 5.59 11.50
CA LEU A 62 -3.64 5.86 10.81
C LEU A 62 -3.96 4.68 9.89
N SER A 63 -5.21 4.22 9.96
CA SER A 63 -5.72 3.24 9.01
C SER A 63 -6.19 3.93 7.73
N VAL A 64 -5.49 3.65 6.63
CA VAL A 64 -5.76 4.22 5.31
C VAL A 64 -6.08 3.13 4.31
N ASP A 65 -6.88 3.44 3.30
CA ASP A 65 -6.98 2.58 2.14
C ASP A 65 -5.77 2.78 1.20
N ARG A 66 -5.73 1.97 0.15
CA ARG A 66 -4.65 1.97 -0.85
C ARG A 66 -4.48 3.30 -1.56
N ASP A 67 -5.57 3.96 -1.94
CA ASP A 67 -5.51 5.21 -2.72
C ASP A 67 -5.07 6.38 -1.83
N ASP A 68 -5.53 6.41 -0.58
CA ASP A 68 -5.09 7.35 0.44
C ASP A 68 -3.60 7.17 0.79
N LEU A 69 -3.13 5.93 0.90
CA LEU A 69 -1.71 5.62 1.11
C LEU A 69 -0.86 6.15 -0.05
N VAL A 70 -1.29 5.86 -1.28
CA VAL A 70 -0.64 6.35 -2.50
C VAL A 70 -0.54 7.87 -2.51
N ALA A 71 -1.66 8.56 -2.25
CA ALA A 71 -1.70 10.02 -2.21
C ALA A 71 -0.85 10.61 -1.06
N LEU A 72 -0.74 9.90 0.07
CA LEU A 72 0.14 10.29 1.16
C LEU A 72 1.62 10.20 0.75
N ILE A 73 2.06 9.08 0.18
CA ILE A 73 3.46 8.90 -0.26
C ILE A 73 3.83 9.92 -1.35
N ASP A 74 2.90 10.20 -2.28
CA ASP A 74 3.12 11.21 -3.31
C ASP A 74 3.34 12.59 -2.70
N ARG A 75 2.55 12.99 -1.69
CA ARG A 75 2.75 14.27 -0.98
C ARG A 75 4.03 14.31 -0.16
N LEU A 76 4.37 13.23 0.55
CA LEU A 76 5.63 13.12 1.30
C LEU A 76 6.85 13.18 0.37
N SER A 77 6.73 12.68 -0.86
CA SER A 77 7.81 12.75 -1.87
C SER A 77 8.04 14.15 -2.43
N MET A 78 7.12 15.10 -2.20
CA MET A 78 7.23 16.49 -2.67
C MET A 78 7.92 17.41 -1.66
N VAL A 79 8.00 17.04 -0.38
CA VAL A 79 8.75 17.81 0.62
C VAL A 79 10.23 17.47 0.59
N GLU A 80 11.07 18.30 1.20
CA GLU A 80 12.52 18.11 1.15
C GLU A 80 12.95 16.75 1.68
N GLN A 81 12.37 16.34 2.80
CA GLN A 81 12.62 15.08 3.48
C GLN A 81 11.36 14.64 4.25
N ALA A 82 11.13 13.34 4.30
CA ALA A 82 10.02 12.74 5.02
C ALA A 82 10.32 11.28 5.36
N TYR A 83 9.55 10.72 6.27
CA TYR A 83 9.63 9.33 6.66
C TYR A 83 8.22 8.76 6.83
N VAL A 84 8.04 7.48 6.47
CA VAL A 84 6.77 6.77 6.60
C VAL A 84 7.00 5.30 6.92
N GLU A 85 6.20 4.78 7.84
CA GLU A 85 6.11 3.36 8.19
C GLU A 85 4.77 2.82 7.70
N VAL A 86 4.78 1.64 7.10
CA VAL A 86 3.61 1.02 6.48
C VAL A 86 3.59 -0.46 6.81
N ARG A 87 2.48 -0.93 7.37
CA ARG A 87 2.21 -2.37 7.58
C ARG A 87 0.75 -2.70 7.28
N LEU A 88 0.46 -3.97 7.06
CA LEU A 88 -0.91 -4.45 6.89
C LEU A 88 -1.64 -4.41 8.24
N ALA A 89 -2.92 -4.04 8.27
CA ALA A 89 -3.64 -3.82 9.52
C ALA A 89 -3.73 -5.05 10.44
N ASN A 90 -3.69 -6.25 9.86
CA ASN A 90 -3.82 -7.51 10.58
C ASN A 90 -2.48 -8.11 11.03
N ASP A 91 -1.37 -7.50 10.61
CA ASP A 91 -0.03 -8.04 10.84
C ASP A 91 0.86 -6.99 11.51
N GLU A 92 1.54 -7.38 12.58
CA GLU A 92 2.55 -6.53 13.23
C GLU A 92 3.82 -6.44 12.36
N PHE A 93 4.15 -7.54 11.69
CA PHE A 93 5.27 -7.65 10.77
C PHE A 93 4.85 -8.39 9.50
N PRO A 94 5.50 -8.12 8.35
CA PRO A 94 6.55 -7.12 8.16
C PRO A 94 6.01 -5.68 8.11
N ALA A 95 6.85 -4.72 8.46
CA ALA A 95 6.61 -3.29 8.24
C ALA A 95 7.65 -2.73 7.28
N LEU A 96 7.21 -1.98 6.28
CA LEU A 96 8.09 -1.20 5.42
C LEU A 96 8.33 0.17 6.04
N LEU A 97 9.59 0.58 6.08
CA LEU A 97 10.04 1.86 6.61
C LEU A 97 10.74 2.62 5.48
N VAL A 98 10.21 3.78 5.10
CA VAL A 98 10.63 4.50 3.90
C VAL A 98 11.08 5.91 4.28
N GLY A 99 12.39 6.15 4.16
CA GLY A 99 12.95 7.49 4.19
C GLY A 99 12.92 8.10 2.78
N LEU A 100 12.43 9.32 2.66
CA LEU A 100 12.28 10.08 1.41
C LEU A 100 13.14 11.34 1.49
N ARG A 101 13.81 11.68 0.39
CA ARG A 101 14.53 12.96 0.25
C ARG A 101 14.65 13.36 -1.21
N ARG A 102 14.18 14.55 -1.58
CA ARG A 102 14.43 15.17 -2.91
C ARG A 102 14.31 14.21 -4.12
N GLY A 103 13.28 13.39 -4.16
CA GLY A 103 13.03 12.44 -5.26
C GLY A 103 13.76 11.10 -5.17
N ILE A 104 14.57 10.87 -4.14
CA ILE A 104 15.14 9.57 -3.79
C ILE A 104 14.51 9.02 -2.51
N ALA A 105 14.71 7.73 -2.27
CA ALA A 105 14.22 7.02 -1.11
C ALA A 105 15.16 5.88 -0.70
N VAL A 106 15.11 5.51 0.57
CA VAL A 106 15.65 4.25 1.11
C VAL A 106 14.48 3.47 1.68
N VAL A 107 14.38 2.19 1.33
CA VAL A 107 13.34 1.28 1.82
C VAL A 107 13.99 0.25 2.73
N GLN A 108 13.50 0.20 3.96
CA GLN A 108 13.86 -0.80 4.95
C GLN A 108 12.65 -1.69 5.19
N CYS A 109 12.89 -2.91 5.66
CA CYS A 109 11.87 -3.81 6.17
C CYS A 109 12.24 -4.22 7.59
N MET A 110 11.28 -4.12 8.49
CA MET A 110 11.30 -4.80 9.77
C MET A 110 10.47 -6.07 9.65
N SER A 111 11.11 -7.24 9.54
CA SER A 111 10.42 -8.53 9.41
C SER A 111 10.12 -9.21 10.75
N GLY A 112 10.61 -8.62 11.83
CA GLY A 112 10.41 -9.04 13.22
C GLY A 112 11.04 -8.02 14.16
N PRO A 113 10.88 -8.18 15.49
CA PRO A 113 11.30 -7.18 16.48
C PRO A 113 12.81 -6.89 16.48
N GLU A 114 13.62 -7.84 16.01
CA GLU A 114 15.09 -7.72 15.93
C GLU A 114 15.61 -8.02 14.52
N SER A 115 14.75 -7.94 13.50
CA SER A 115 15.11 -8.31 12.12
C SER A 115 14.84 -7.15 11.19
N MET A 116 15.93 -6.60 10.64
CA MET A 116 15.94 -5.47 9.73
C MET A 116 16.66 -5.85 8.44
N ALA A 117 16.13 -5.38 7.31
CA ALA A 117 16.79 -5.50 6.02
C ALA A 117 16.62 -4.22 5.19
N LEU A 118 17.61 -3.92 4.35
CA LEU A 118 17.59 -2.84 3.38
C LEU A 118 17.32 -3.39 1.98
N LEU A 119 16.43 -2.74 1.25
CA LEU A 119 16.20 -3.05 -0.16
C LEU A 119 17.33 -2.46 -1.01
N ALA A 120 17.90 -3.29 -1.89
CA ALA A 120 18.92 -2.85 -2.83
C ALA A 120 18.42 -1.67 -3.71
N GLY A 121 19.36 -0.76 -3.95
CA GLY A 121 19.22 0.40 -4.79
C GLY A 121 18.88 0.02 -6.23
N ASP A 122 18.33 0.98 -6.97
CA ASP A 122 17.82 0.76 -8.33
C ASP A 122 18.63 1.48 -9.41
N GLY A 123 19.82 1.97 -9.03
CA GLY A 123 20.72 2.77 -9.86
C GLY A 123 20.37 4.26 -9.96
N SER A 124 19.43 4.77 -9.14
CA SER A 124 19.10 6.20 -9.12
C SER A 124 20.21 7.09 -8.55
N SER A 125 21.13 6.51 -7.78
CA SER A 125 22.35 7.13 -7.27
C SER A 125 23.56 6.26 -7.58
N ALA A 126 24.76 6.87 -7.65
CA ALA A 126 25.98 6.11 -7.81
C ALA A 126 26.26 5.28 -6.55
N ALA A 127 26.74 4.04 -6.65
CA ALA A 127 26.93 3.16 -5.49
C ALA A 127 27.81 3.78 -4.38
N SER A 128 28.84 4.54 -4.75
CA SER A 128 29.73 5.24 -3.80
C SER A 128 29.18 6.57 -3.28
N GLU A 129 28.05 7.03 -3.80
CA GLU A 129 27.40 8.25 -3.31
C GLU A 129 26.87 8.02 -1.90
N VAL A 130 27.06 9.01 -1.03
CA VAL A 130 26.58 8.97 0.35
C VAL A 130 25.45 9.97 0.48
N VAL A 131 24.31 9.51 0.99
CA VAL A 131 23.12 10.33 1.19
C VAL A 131 22.61 10.19 2.62
N ASP A 132 22.21 11.31 3.20
CA ASP A 132 21.47 11.32 4.45
C ASP A 132 19.98 11.34 4.15
N VAL A 133 19.22 10.44 4.74
CA VAL A 133 17.75 10.42 4.67
C VAL A 133 17.18 10.45 6.08
N LEU A 134 16.01 11.06 6.20
CA LEU A 134 15.31 11.15 7.48
C LEU A 134 14.71 9.79 7.85
N ILE A 135 15.03 9.30 9.04
CA ILE A 135 14.42 8.15 9.69
C ILE A 135 13.78 8.66 10.98
N MET A 136 12.45 8.62 11.05
CA MET A 136 11.67 9.32 12.06
C MET A 136 12.00 10.83 12.09
N ASP A 137 12.78 11.29 13.06
CA ASP A 137 13.21 12.69 13.25
C ASP A 137 14.75 12.85 13.18
N GLU A 138 15.48 11.78 12.87
CA GLU A 138 16.95 11.74 12.83
C GLU A 138 17.45 11.45 11.41
N LEU A 139 18.64 11.97 11.07
CA LEU A 139 19.26 11.66 9.80
C LEU A 139 20.10 10.39 9.93
N ALA A 140 19.88 9.45 9.02
CA ALA A 140 20.71 8.27 8.86
C ALA A 140 21.39 8.28 7.48
N THR A 141 22.64 7.84 7.47
CA THR A 141 23.52 7.88 6.30
C THR A 141 23.51 6.55 5.58
N PHE A 142 23.29 6.57 4.26
CA PHE A 142 23.27 5.40 3.40
C PHE A 142 24.16 5.60 2.17
N THR A 143 24.67 4.49 1.63
CA THR A 143 25.33 4.48 0.32
C THR A 143 24.29 4.36 -0.79
N GLY A 144 24.65 4.78 -2.01
CA GLY A 144 23.81 4.66 -3.20
C GLY A 144 23.42 3.23 -3.55
N GLU A 145 24.10 2.23 -2.96
CA GLU A 145 23.73 0.81 -3.03
C GLU A 145 22.34 0.51 -2.48
N TYR A 146 21.75 1.39 -1.67
CA TYR A 146 20.41 1.24 -1.06
C TYR A 146 19.44 2.35 -1.48
N VAL A 147 19.87 3.24 -2.38
CA VAL A 147 19.08 4.39 -2.81
C VAL A 147 18.25 4.02 -4.04
N ARG A 148 16.96 4.36 -3.97
CA ARG A 148 15.99 4.15 -5.03
C ARG A 148 15.32 5.47 -5.42
N GLY A 149 14.78 5.56 -6.62
CA GLY A 149 13.91 6.69 -6.97
C GLY A 149 12.63 6.65 -6.15
N SER A 150 12.13 7.80 -5.67
CA SER A 150 10.94 7.85 -4.80
C SER A 150 9.70 7.19 -5.43
N ALA A 151 9.50 7.38 -6.75
CA ALA A 151 8.42 6.72 -7.49
C ALA A 151 8.55 5.18 -7.47
N ARG A 152 9.78 4.66 -7.61
CA ARG A 152 10.03 3.20 -7.56
C ARG A 152 9.94 2.64 -6.14
N ALA A 153 10.23 3.44 -5.12
CA ALA A 153 9.99 3.09 -3.72
C ALA A 153 8.49 3.04 -3.41
N ARG A 154 7.71 4.01 -3.91
CA ARG A 154 6.25 3.98 -3.84
C ARG A 154 5.68 2.71 -4.48
N ASP A 155 6.17 2.31 -5.64
CA ASP A 155 5.73 1.06 -6.29
C ASP A 155 5.98 -0.19 -5.42
N VAL A 156 7.05 -0.20 -4.62
CA VAL A 156 7.33 -1.28 -3.66
C VAL A 156 6.29 -1.29 -2.55
N VAL A 157 6.02 -0.12 -1.95
CA VAL A 157 5.00 0.01 -0.89
C VAL A 157 3.62 -0.42 -1.40
N VAL A 158 3.24 0.01 -2.60
CA VAL A 158 1.97 -0.35 -3.23
C VAL A 158 1.87 -1.86 -3.45
N LYS A 159 2.90 -2.49 -4.02
CA LYS A 159 2.89 -3.95 -4.21
C LYS A 159 2.83 -4.70 -2.89
N PHE A 160 3.52 -4.22 -1.86
CA PHE A 160 3.49 -4.80 -0.53
C PHE A 160 2.07 -4.79 0.05
N VAL A 161 1.37 -3.65 0.01
CA VAL A 161 -0.01 -3.58 0.52
C VAL A 161 -1.02 -4.32 -0.36
N ASP A 162 -0.71 -4.50 -1.66
CA ASP A 162 -1.46 -5.35 -2.59
C ASP A 162 -1.23 -6.86 -2.33
N GLY A 163 -0.44 -7.23 -1.31
CA GLY A 163 -0.23 -8.61 -0.87
C GLY A 163 0.85 -9.36 -1.64
N ALA A 164 1.74 -8.65 -2.34
CA ALA A 164 2.93 -9.28 -2.92
C ALA A 164 3.84 -9.86 -1.83
N ASP A 165 4.47 -10.99 -2.12
CA ASP A 165 5.51 -11.54 -1.26
C ASP A 165 6.67 -10.53 -1.14
N LEU A 166 6.98 -10.12 0.08
CA LEU A 166 7.98 -9.08 0.39
C LEU A 166 9.33 -9.37 -0.28
N TRP A 167 9.78 -10.63 -0.17
CA TRP A 167 11.09 -11.05 -0.66
C TRP A 167 11.15 -11.13 -2.19
N SER A 168 10.00 -11.05 -2.87
CA SER A 168 9.91 -10.92 -4.32
C SER A 168 10.00 -9.48 -4.82
N LEU A 169 9.94 -8.48 -3.93
CA LEU A 169 9.94 -7.05 -4.28
C LEU A 169 11.33 -6.51 -4.68
N GLY A 170 12.38 -7.28 -4.42
CA GLY A 170 13.75 -7.01 -4.85
C GLY A 170 14.76 -7.79 -4.03
N GLU A 171 16.02 -7.37 -4.10
CA GLU A 171 17.12 -7.95 -3.32
C GLU A 171 17.21 -7.25 -1.96
N TRP A 172 17.11 -8.02 -0.87
CA TRP A 172 17.13 -7.51 0.50
C TRP A 172 18.43 -7.93 1.19
N HIS A 173 19.07 -7.00 1.89
CA HIS A 173 20.28 -7.23 2.67
C HIS A 173 19.99 -7.02 4.15
N ASP A 174 20.25 -8.05 4.98
CA ASP A 174 20.13 -7.93 6.44
C ASP A 174 21.13 -6.91 7.00
N VAL A 175 20.73 -6.21 8.06
CA VAL A 175 21.54 -5.20 8.77
C VAL A 175 21.66 -5.44 10.26
#